data_AF-A0A358KHV0-F1
#
_entry.id   AF-A0A358KHV0-F1
#
_cell.length_a   1.000
_cell.length_b   1.000
_cell.length_c   1.000
_cell.angle_alpha   90.00
_cell.angle_beta   90.00
_cell.angle_gamma   90.00
#
_symmetry.space_group_name_H-M   'P 1'
#
loop_
_entity.id
_entity.type
_entity.pdbx_description
1 polymer ?
#
loop_
_entity_poly.entity_id
_entity_poly.type
_entity_poly.pdbx_seq_one_letter_code
_entity_poly.pdbx_strand_id
1 'polypeptide(L)'
;DWIAALDGVTEVHTRESAMAKLELPGDRIGDLFVLSARDWVIGRTPEHHDLSKLEDTLRSHGGRYEEMVPFLISEPLNAGYAALAKGDPRNFDIFDFVCNGIQS
;
A
#
# COMPACT_ATOMS: atom_id res chain seq x y z
N ASP A 1 10.43 0.55 -20.20
CA ASP A 1 11.50 1.37 -19.58
C ASP A 1 11.21 2.85 -19.52
N TRP A 2 10.59 3.47 -20.53
CA TRP A 2 10.29 4.92 -20.50
C TRP A 2 9.52 5.40 -19.25
N ILE A 3 8.42 4.73 -18.87
CA ILE A 3 7.62 5.13 -17.68
C ILE A 3 8.46 5.07 -16.40
N ALA A 4 9.31 4.06 -16.26
CA ALA A 4 10.15 3.89 -15.08
C ALA A 4 11.27 4.94 -14.98
N ALA A 5 11.54 5.66 -16.07
CA ALA A 5 12.52 6.74 -16.10
C ALA A 5 11.92 8.13 -15.82
N LEU A 6 10.59 8.22 -15.62
CA LEU A 6 9.95 9.48 -15.29
C LEU A 6 10.20 9.85 -13.82
N ASP A 7 10.45 11.13 -13.57
CA ASP A 7 10.55 11.64 -12.22
C ASP A 7 9.28 11.35 -11.42
N GLY A 8 9.46 10.96 -10.16
CA GLY A 8 8.35 10.64 -9.28
C GLY A 8 7.73 9.26 -9.51
N VAL A 9 8.20 8.45 -10.46
CA VAL A 9 7.83 7.02 -10.57
C VAL A 9 8.86 6.17 -9.83
N THR A 10 8.39 5.27 -8.96
CA THR A 10 9.27 4.40 -8.15
C THR A 10 9.19 2.94 -8.57
N GLU A 11 8.02 2.45 -8.97
CA GLU A 11 7.84 1.09 -9.45
C GLU A 11 6.95 1.08 -10.70
N VAL A 12 7.33 0.25 -11.67
CA VAL A 12 6.49 -0.13 -12.81
C VAL A 12 6.49 -1.64 -12.89
N HIS A 13 5.31 -2.23 -12.72
CA HIS A 13 5.09 -3.67 -12.79
C HIS A 13 4.33 -4.03 -14.05
N THR A 14 4.61 -5.21 -14.62
CA THR A 14 3.66 -5.85 -15.52
C THR A 14 2.48 -6.37 -14.70
N ARG A 15 1.39 -6.74 -15.36
CA ARG A 15 0.28 -7.46 -14.72
C ARG A 15 0.77 -8.64 -13.87
N GLU A 16 1.64 -9.48 -14.43
CA GLU A 16 2.13 -10.69 -13.78
C GLU A 16 2.98 -10.36 -12.55
N SER A 17 3.87 -9.37 -12.64
CA SER A 17 4.69 -8.99 -11.49
C SER A 17 3.88 -8.27 -10.41
N ALA A 18 2.84 -7.51 -10.78
CA ALA A 18 1.92 -6.90 -9.84
C ALA A 18 1.09 -7.96 -9.10
N MET A 19 0.57 -8.96 -9.81
CA MET A 19 -0.13 -10.09 -9.18
C MET A 19 0.76 -10.81 -8.16
N ALA A 20 2.01 -11.08 -8.52
CA ALA A 20 2.93 -11.82 -7.66
C ALA A 20 3.43 -11.00 -6.46
N LYS A 21 3.75 -9.71 -6.65
CA LYS A 21 4.38 -8.87 -5.62
C LYS A 21 3.39 -8.07 -4.78
N LEU A 22 2.25 -7.73 -5.34
CA LEU A 22 1.22 -6.89 -4.71
C LEU A 22 -0.06 -7.69 -4.42
N GLU A 23 -0.07 -8.99 -4.73
CA GLU A 23 -1.17 -9.91 -4.44
C GLU A 23 -2.50 -9.47 -5.11
N LEU A 24 -2.40 -8.85 -6.29
CA LEU A 24 -3.54 -8.28 -7.01
C LEU A 24 -4.23 -9.29 -7.94
N PRO A 25 -5.56 -9.15 -8.18
CA PRO A 25 -6.29 -9.95 -9.15
C PRO A 25 -6.01 -9.48 -10.59
N GLY A 26 -5.32 -10.33 -11.37
CA GLY A 26 -4.86 -10.01 -12.72
C GLY A 26 -5.95 -9.63 -13.73
N ASP A 27 -7.15 -10.19 -13.57
CA ASP A 27 -8.33 -9.94 -14.41
C ASP A 27 -8.96 -8.56 -14.17
N ARG A 28 -8.53 -7.85 -13.13
CA ARG A 28 -9.06 -6.52 -12.74
C ARG A 28 -8.03 -5.40 -12.80
N ILE A 29 -6.82 -5.68 -13.28
CA ILE A 29 -5.76 -4.69 -13.43
C ILE A 29 -5.31 -4.57 -14.89
N GLY A 30 -4.78 -3.39 -15.23
CA GLY A 30 -4.22 -3.13 -16.56
C GLY A 30 -2.95 -3.92 -16.86
N ASP A 31 -2.39 -3.73 -18.05
CA ASP A 31 -1.13 -4.38 -18.44
C ASP A 31 0.08 -3.89 -17.62
N LEU A 32 -0.02 -2.66 -17.10
CA LEU A 32 0.98 -2.03 -16.24
C LEU A 32 0.34 -1.55 -14.94
N PHE A 33 1.12 -1.64 -13.87
CA PHE A 33 0.78 -1.09 -12.55
C PHE A 33 1.93 -0.17 -12.10
N VAL A 34 1.62 1.10 -11.83
CA VAL A 34 2.63 2.14 -11.61
C VAL A 34 2.44 2.76 -10.23
N LEU A 35 3.55 2.90 -9.48
CA LEU A 35 3.57 3.51 -8.16
C LEU A 35 4.45 4.76 -8.17
N SER A 36 3.98 5.80 -7.48
CA SER A 36 4.70 7.07 -7.36
C SER A 36 5.64 7.10 -6.15
N ALA A 37 6.52 8.10 -6.14
CA ALA A 37 7.29 8.51 -4.99
C ALA A 37 6.40 9.18 -3.93
N ARG A 38 6.90 9.29 -2.70
CA ARG A 38 6.18 9.75 -1.50
C ARG A 38 5.36 11.04 -1.71
N ASP A 39 5.98 12.06 -2.30
CA ASP A 39 5.38 13.39 -2.44
C ASP A 39 4.82 13.63 -3.86
N TRP A 40 4.47 12.55 -4.57
CA TRP A 40 3.99 12.58 -5.95
C TRP A 40 2.66 11.84 -6.10
N VAL A 41 1.78 12.36 -6.94
CA VAL A 41 0.53 11.71 -7.35
C VAL A 41 0.48 11.50 -8.86
N ILE A 42 -0.21 10.45 -9.31
CA ILE A 42 -0.36 10.14 -10.74
C ILE A 42 -1.77 10.52 -11.20
N GLY A 43 -1.86 11.46 -12.12
CA GLY A 43 -3.10 11.86 -12.79
C GLY A 43 -3.18 11.35 -14.23
N ARG A 44 -4.35 11.52 -14.88
CA ARG A 44 -4.57 11.16 -16.29
C ARG A 44 -4.02 12.20 -17.26
N THR A 45 -4.75 13.31 -17.44
CA THR A 45 -4.30 14.50 -18.18
C THR A 45 -4.81 15.76 -17.47
N PRO A 46 -4.23 16.95 -17.71
CA PRO A 46 -4.66 18.18 -17.03
C PRO A 46 -6.16 18.48 -17.18
N GLU A 47 -6.76 18.19 -18.35
CA GLU A 47 -8.18 18.48 -18.63
C GLU A 47 -9.13 17.61 -17.78
N HIS A 48 -8.64 16.53 -17.19
CA HIS A 48 -9.42 15.65 -16.31
C HIS A 48 -9.39 16.09 -14.84
N HIS A 49 -8.63 17.14 -14.51
CA HIS A 49 -8.41 17.57 -13.13
C HIS A 49 -8.66 19.06 -12.95
N ASP A 50 -9.68 19.39 -12.17
CA ASP A 50 -9.94 20.75 -11.72
C ASP A 50 -9.25 21.00 -10.37
N LEU A 51 -8.00 21.47 -10.43
CA LEU A 51 -7.19 21.73 -9.23
C LEU A 51 -7.63 23.01 -8.49
N SER A 52 -8.54 23.82 -9.04
CA SER A 52 -9.07 25.00 -8.34
C SER A 52 -9.88 24.64 -7.09
N LYS A 53 -10.28 23.37 -6.96
CA LYS A 53 -10.99 22.81 -5.80
C LYS A 53 -10.08 22.42 -4.64
N LEU A 54 -8.76 22.49 -4.80
CA LEU A 54 -7.82 22.26 -3.71
C LEU A 54 -7.71 23.54 -2.88
N GLU A 55 -8.25 23.50 -1.66
CA GLU A 55 -8.21 24.64 -0.73
C GLU A 55 -6.86 24.77 0.00
N ASP A 56 -6.09 23.68 0.09
CA ASP A 56 -4.79 23.59 0.78
C ASP A 56 -3.85 22.62 0.03
N THR A 57 -2.65 22.43 0.57
CA THR A 57 -1.66 21.43 0.17
C THR A 57 -2.27 20.04 0.04
N LEU A 58 -1.96 19.39 -1.08
CA LEU A 58 -2.48 18.06 -1.38
C LEU A 58 -1.87 17.02 -0.44
N ARG A 59 -2.73 16.22 0.19
CA ARG A 59 -2.36 14.98 0.88
C ARG A 59 -3.15 13.84 0.25
N SER A 60 -2.47 12.75 -0.05
CA SER A 60 -3.06 11.59 -0.71
C SER A 60 -2.46 10.29 -0.17
N HIS A 61 -2.83 9.17 -0.79
CA HIS A 61 -2.36 7.84 -0.45
C HIS A 61 -2.47 6.92 -1.67
N GLY A 62 -1.94 5.71 -1.54
CA GLY A 62 -2.07 4.63 -2.52
C GLY A 62 -0.73 4.10 -3.03
N GLY A 63 0.38 4.70 -2.60
CA GLY A 63 1.73 4.21 -2.86
C GLY A 63 2.30 3.36 -1.72
N ARG A 64 3.56 2.94 -1.88
CA ARG A 64 4.31 2.22 -0.84
C ARG A 64 4.54 3.04 0.42
N TYR A 65 4.63 4.35 0.28
CA TYR A 65 4.99 5.25 1.38
C TYR A 65 3.84 5.44 2.39
N GLU A 66 2.66 4.88 2.10
CA GLU A 66 1.50 4.83 3.00
C GLU A 66 1.12 3.38 3.38
N GLU A 67 1.92 2.37 3.03
CA GLU A 67 1.65 0.97 3.34
C GLU A 67 1.84 0.65 4.84
N MET A 68 2.76 1.35 5.50
CA MET A 68 3.04 1.17 6.93
C MET A 68 1.92 1.77 7.79
N VAL A 69 1.20 0.92 8.51
CA VAL A 69 0.11 1.31 9.43
C VAL A 69 0.33 0.81 10.86
N PRO A 70 -0.20 1.49 11.88
CA PRO A 70 -0.16 0.99 13.25
C PRO A 70 -0.94 -0.33 13.41
N PHE A 71 -0.37 -1.26 14.17
CA PHE A 71 -1.00 -2.53 14.53
C PHE A 71 -1.02 -2.64 16.06
N LEU A 72 -2.16 -2.29 16.68
CA LEU A 72 -2.29 -2.11 18.13
C LEU A 72 -3.33 -3.06 18.72
N ILE A 73 -2.97 -3.74 19.81
CA ILE A 73 -3.82 -4.68 20.54
C ILE A 73 -3.75 -4.32 22.03
N SER A 74 -4.89 -4.31 22.71
CA SER A 74 -5.00 -3.88 24.11
C SER A 74 -4.54 -4.92 25.14
N GLU A 75 -4.36 -6.17 24.70
CA GLU A 75 -3.94 -7.29 25.54
C GLU A 75 -2.54 -7.79 25.15
N PRO A 76 -1.76 -8.35 26.10
CA PRO A 76 -0.50 -9.00 25.79
C PRO A 76 -0.68 -10.16 24.80
N LEU A 77 0.26 -10.32 23.87
CA LEU A 77 0.30 -11.48 22.99
C LEU A 77 0.92 -12.69 23.69
N ASN A 78 0.42 -13.88 23.38
CA ASN A 78 1.09 -15.13 23.73
C ASN A 78 2.45 -15.25 23.00
N ALA A 79 3.30 -16.17 23.46
CA ALA A 79 4.67 -16.29 22.96
C ALA A 79 4.76 -16.54 21.44
N GLY A 80 3.81 -17.26 20.85
CA GLY A 80 3.77 -17.53 19.41
C GLY A 80 3.49 -16.26 18.62
N TYR A 81 2.45 -15.53 18.98
CA TYR A 81 2.07 -14.29 18.29
C TYR A 81 3.03 -13.13 18.57
N ALA A 82 3.67 -13.10 19.74
CA ALA A 82 4.76 -12.16 20.02
C ALA A 82 5.98 -12.38 19.10
N ALA A 83 6.20 -13.60 18.60
CA ALA A 83 7.22 -13.87 17.59
C ALA A 83 6.77 -13.42 16.19
N LEU A 84 5.51 -13.69 15.82
CA LEU A 84 4.94 -13.22 14.54
C LEU A 84 4.91 -11.70 14.43
N ALA A 85 4.59 -10.98 15.52
CA ALA A 85 4.60 -9.52 15.56
C ALA A 85 5.97 -8.89 15.24
N LYS A 86 7.08 -9.64 15.37
CA LYS A 86 8.43 -9.17 15.04
C LYS A 86 8.78 -9.32 13.56
N GLY A 87 7.93 -9.99 12.79
CA GLY A 87 8.06 -10.13 11.34
C GLY A 87 7.43 -8.96 10.60
N ASP A 88 6.65 -9.28 9.57
CA ASP A 88 5.96 -8.31 8.70
C ASP A 88 4.44 -8.55 8.75
N PRO A 89 3.78 -8.26 9.89
CA PRO A 89 2.33 -8.45 10.01
C PRO A 89 1.59 -7.50 9.07
N ARG A 90 0.57 -8.01 8.39
CA ARG A 90 -0.27 -7.22 7.50
C ARG A 90 -1.48 -6.71 8.26
N ASN A 91 -2.01 -5.57 7.84
CA ASN A 91 -3.18 -4.95 8.50
C ASN A 91 -4.38 -5.90 8.61
N PHE A 92 -4.55 -6.80 7.64
CA PHE A 92 -5.62 -7.79 7.60
C PHE A 92 -5.40 -8.99 8.53
N ASP A 93 -4.21 -9.14 9.13
CA ASP A 93 -3.92 -10.19 10.13
C ASP A 93 -4.53 -9.85 11.50
N ILE A 94 -5.09 -8.64 11.68
CA ILE A 94 -5.56 -8.16 12.98
C ILE A 94 -6.58 -9.10 13.65
N PHE A 95 -7.46 -9.74 12.89
CA PHE A 95 -8.42 -10.69 13.43
C PHE A 95 -7.76 -11.97 13.93
N ASP A 96 -6.75 -12.47 13.21
CA ASP A 96 -6.01 -13.65 13.65
C ASP A 96 -5.27 -13.37 14.96
N PHE A 97 -4.57 -12.23 15.04
CA PHE A 97 -3.88 -11.81 16.26
C PHE A 97 -4.84 -11.61 17.45
N VAL A 98 -5.99 -10.96 17.25
CA VAL A 98 -6.92 -10.68 18.35
C VAL A 98 -7.65 -11.93 18.82
N CYS A 99 -8.06 -12.82 17.92
CA CYS A 99 -8.83 -14.01 18.29
C CYS A 99 -7.96 -15.16 18.82
N ASN A 100 -6.75 -15.33 18.29
CA ASN A 100 -5.91 -16.50 18.57
C ASN A 100 -4.61 -16.14 19.31
N GLY A 101 -4.24 -14.85 19.32
CA GLY A 101 -2.93 -14.39 19.73
C GLY A 101 -2.82 -13.76 21.10
N ILE A 102 -3.93 -13.41 21.74
CA ILE A 102 -3.91 -12.80 23.07
C ILE A 102 -3.64 -13.84 24.17
N GLN A 103 -2.94 -13.42 25.21
CA GLN A 103 -2.67 -14.23 26.40
C GLN A 103 -3.92 -14.20 27.29
N SER A 104 -4.78 -15.22 27.16
CA SER A 104 -5.96 -15.40 28.02
C SER A 104 -5.59 -15.73 29.46
#